data_AF-A0A7K6AH15-F1
#
_entry.id   AF-A0A7K6AH15-F1
#
_cell.length_a   1.000
_cell.length_b   1.000
_cell.length_c   1.000
_cell.angle_alpha   90.00
_cell.angle_beta   90.00
_cell.angle_gamma   90.00
#
_symmetry.space_group_name_H-M   'P 1'
#
loop_
_entity.id
_entity.type
_entity.pdbx_description
1 polymer ?
#
loop_
_entity_poly.entity_id
_entity_poly.type
_entity_poly.pdbx_seq_one_letter_code
_entity_poly.pdbx_strand_id
1 'polypeptide(L)'
;VVKVRPNDKDAKLKYQECHRIVKQKAFERAIASDETKRSVVDSLDIESMTIEDEYSGPKLEDGKVTLAFMKDLMQWYKDQKKLHRKCAYQVPPTPPR
;
A
#
# COMPACT_ATOMS: atom_id res chain seq x y z
N VAL A 1 26.36 20.31 -1.66
CA VAL A 1 25.30 21.35 -1.70
C VAL A 1 25.00 21.92 -0.31
N VAL A 2 24.52 21.14 0.67
CA VAL A 2 24.27 21.65 2.05
C VAL A 2 25.56 22.10 2.77
N LYS A 3 26.70 21.46 2.52
CA LYS A 3 28.02 21.94 3.00
C LYS A 3 28.47 23.28 2.40
N VAL A 4 27.97 23.62 1.21
CA VAL A 4 28.35 24.84 0.46
C VAL A 4 27.40 25.99 0.78
N ARG A 5 26.11 25.69 1.04
CA ARG A 5 25.10 26.66 1.49
C ARG A 5 24.35 26.11 2.70
N PRO A 6 24.90 26.26 3.92
CA PRO A 6 24.38 25.62 5.13
C PRO A 6 23.07 26.21 5.66
N ASN A 7 22.61 27.36 5.15
CA ASN A 7 21.35 27.99 5.56
C ASN A 7 20.24 27.87 4.50
N ASP A 8 20.51 27.23 3.37
CA ASP A 8 19.54 27.03 2.31
C ASP A 8 18.52 25.95 2.74
N LYS A 9 17.25 26.37 2.89
CA LYS A 9 16.16 25.53 3.38
C LYS A 9 15.79 24.43 2.39
N ASP A 10 15.79 24.74 1.10
CA ASP A 10 15.45 23.78 0.04
C ASP A 10 16.53 22.70 -0.10
N ALA A 11 17.81 23.12 -0.04
CA ALA A 11 18.94 22.19 -0.06
C ALA A 11 18.92 21.21 1.13
N LYS A 12 18.55 21.68 2.33
CA LYS A 12 18.40 20.82 3.52
C LYS A 12 17.26 19.81 3.36
N LEU A 13 16.10 20.25 2.88
CA LEU A 13 14.91 19.41 2.74
C LEU A 13 15.15 18.29 1.71
N LYS A 14 15.71 18.64 0.55
CA LYS A 14 16.07 17.65 -0.48
C LYS A 14 17.13 16.68 0.01
N TYR A 15 18.15 17.16 0.73
CA TYR A 15 19.17 16.30 1.32
C TYR A 15 18.59 15.32 2.33
N GLN A 16 17.69 15.78 3.20
CA GLN A 16 17.05 14.92 4.21
C GLN A 16 16.22 13.80 3.56
N GLU A 17 15.41 14.10 2.55
CA GLU A 17 14.63 13.07 1.85
C GLU A 17 15.51 12.08 1.09
N CYS A 18 16.53 12.57 0.38
CA CYS A 18 17.50 11.68 -0.27
C CYS A 18 18.21 10.78 0.75
N HIS A 19 18.64 11.34 1.88
CA HIS A 19 19.33 10.60 2.94
C HIS A 19 18.43 9.53 3.56
N ARG A 20 17.15 9.85 3.79
CA ARG A 20 16.14 8.91 4.31
C ARG A 20 15.97 7.72 3.37
N ILE A 21 15.78 7.98 2.07
CA ILE A 21 15.59 6.94 1.05
C ILE A 21 16.86 6.08 0.90
N VAL A 22 18.05 6.70 0.89
CA VAL A 22 19.33 5.97 0.80
C VAL A 22 19.51 5.03 1.99
N LYS A 23 19.23 5.49 3.21
CA LYS A 23 19.30 4.65 4.41
C LYS A 23 18.30 3.49 4.36
N GLN A 24 17.06 3.76 3.96
CA GLN A 24 16.04 2.73 3.79
C GLN A 24 16.50 1.67 2.78
N LYS A 25 16.97 2.07 1.60
CA LYS A 25 17.48 1.15 0.58
C LYS A 25 18.70 0.35 1.03
N ALA A 26 19.61 0.99 1.78
CA ALA A 26 20.79 0.31 2.32
C ALA A 26 20.39 -0.76 3.35
N PHE A 27 19.41 -0.45 4.20
CA PHE A 27 18.87 -1.41 5.16
C PHE A 27 18.13 -2.56 4.45
N GLU A 28 17.21 -2.25 3.53
CA GLU A 28 16.49 -3.23 2.70
C GLU A 28 17.46 -4.20 2.01
N ARG A 29 18.57 -3.70 1.45
CA ARG A 29 19.61 -4.52 0.83
C ARG A 29 20.39 -5.36 1.85
N ALA A 30 20.64 -4.84 3.04
CA ALA A 30 21.36 -5.56 4.08
C ALA A 30 20.55 -6.72 4.67
N ILE A 31 19.21 -6.60 4.67
CA ILE A 31 18.30 -7.65 5.16
C ILE A 31 17.71 -8.53 4.04
N ALA A 32 18.04 -8.26 2.77
CA ALA A 32 17.54 -9.03 1.65
C ALA A 32 18.19 -10.42 1.64
N SER A 33 17.43 -11.44 2.03
CA SER A 33 17.79 -12.85 1.86
C SER A 33 17.30 -13.38 0.52
N ASP A 34 18.02 -14.34 -0.06
CA ASP A 34 17.67 -15.07 -1.30
C ASP A 34 16.47 -16.03 -1.12
N GLU A 35 15.79 -15.98 0.03
CA GLU A 35 14.67 -16.87 0.30
C GLU A 35 13.54 -16.56 -0.67
N THR A 36 13.23 -17.53 -1.53
CA THR A 36 12.13 -17.58 -2.48
C THR A 36 10.97 -16.75 -1.94
N LYS A 37 10.69 -15.61 -2.58
CA LYS A 37 9.69 -14.62 -2.17
C LYS A 37 8.36 -15.33 -1.88
N ARG A 38 8.17 -15.80 -0.64
CA ARG A 38 6.87 -16.30 -0.19
C ARG A 38 5.95 -15.12 -0.42
N SER A 39 4.88 -15.37 -1.16
CA SER A 39 3.98 -14.29 -1.51
C SER A 39 3.48 -13.69 -0.20
N VAL A 40 3.40 -12.37 -0.08
CA VAL A 40 2.97 -11.72 1.17
C VAL A 40 1.61 -12.27 1.62
N VAL A 41 0.82 -12.74 0.66
CA VAL A 41 -0.47 -13.42 0.85
C VAL A 41 -0.35 -14.76 1.59
N ASP A 42 0.79 -15.47 1.51
CA ASP A 42 1.00 -16.76 2.19
C ASP A 42 1.27 -16.58 3.69
N SER A 43 1.75 -15.40 4.09
CA SER A 43 1.98 -15.03 5.49
C SER A 43 0.82 -14.23 6.11
N LEU A 44 -0.12 -13.76 5.28
CA LEU A 44 -1.26 -12.96 5.70
C LEU A 44 -2.48 -13.86 5.80
N ASP A 45 -2.96 -14.09 7.02
CA ASP A 45 -4.26 -14.71 7.24
C ASP A 45 -5.37 -13.70 6.92
N ILE A 46 -5.89 -13.78 5.69
CA ILE A 46 -6.97 -12.93 5.19
C ILE A 46 -8.32 -13.33 5.81
N GLU A 47 -8.45 -14.57 6.32
CA GLU A 47 -9.68 -15.07 6.91
C GLU A 47 -9.91 -14.48 8.30
N SER A 48 -8.87 -14.35 9.12
CA SER A 48 -8.96 -13.76 10.47
C SER A 48 -9.06 -12.23 10.49
N MET A 49 -8.85 -11.54 9.38
CA MET A 49 -9.15 -10.11 9.29
C MET A 49 -10.67 -9.90 9.33
N THR A 50 -11.19 -9.40 10.45
CA THR A 50 -12.56 -8.93 10.56
C THR A 50 -12.69 -7.57 9.86
N ILE A 51 -13.79 -7.39 9.12
CA ILE A 51 -14.19 -6.06 8.67
C ILE A 51 -14.91 -5.45 9.87
N GLU A 52 -14.45 -4.29 10.36
CA GLU A 52 -15.13 -3.58 11.45
C GLU A 52 -16.59 -3.33 11.06
N ASP A 53 -17.52 -3.52 12.00
CA ASP A 53 -18.97 -3.42 11.75
C ASP A 53 -19.38 -2.02 11.24
N GLU A 54 -18.57 -1.00 11.55
CA GLU A 54 -18.73 0.39 11.10
C GLU A 54 -18.39 0.60 9.62
N TYR A 55 -17.81 -0.40 8.94
CA TYR A 55 -17.47 -0.31 7.52
C TYR A 55 -18.72 -0.43 6.64
N SER A 56 -19.16 0.73 6.14
CA SER A 56 -20.28 0.92 5.21
C SER A 56 -19.87 0.93 3.73
N GLY A 57 -18.62 0.57 3.43
CA GLY A 57 -18.13 0.52 2.06
C GLY A 57 -18.44 -0.81 1.34
N PRO A 58 -18.06 -0.93 0.06
CA PRO A 58 -18.33 -2.11 -0.74
C PRO A 58 -17.62 -3.36 -0.16
N LYS A 59 -18.40 -4.42 0.04
CA LYS A 59 -17.95 -5.71 0.57
C LYS A 59 -18.02 -6.77 -0.54
N LEU A 60 -17.02 -7.63 -0.61
CA LEU A 60 -17.05 -8.78 -1.52
C LEU A 60 -17.97 -9.85 -0.95
N GLU A 61 -18.87 -10.35 -1.78
CA GLU A 61 -19.75 -11.47 -1.45
C GLU A 61 -19.04 -12.76 -1.87
N ASP A 62 -18.79 -13.66 -0.92
CA ASP A 62 -18.05 -14.93 -1.12
C ASP A 62 -16.67 -14.78 -1.78
N GLY A 63 -15.99 -13.65 -1.56
CA GLY A 63 -14.68 -13.38 -2.16
C GLY A 63 -14.71 -13.19 -3.68
N LYS A 64 -15.90 -13.05 -4.30
CA LYS A 64 -16.05 -12.84 -5.73
C LYS A 64 -16.31 -11.37 -6.04
N VAL A 65 -15.64 -10.88 -7.08
CA VAL A 65 -15.90 -9.55 -7.63
C VAL A 65 -17.20 -9.60 -8.43
N THR A 66 -18.22 -8.89 -7.96
CA THR A 66 -19.51 -8.75 -8.66
C THR A 66 -19.62 -7.40 -9.37
N LEU A 67 -20.53 -7.30 -10.34
CA LEU A 67 -20.76 -6.04 -11.06
C LEU A 67 -21.35 -4.94 -10.15
N ALA A 68 -22.14 -5.33 -9.15
CA ALA A 68 -22.63 -4.43 -8.11
C ALA A 68 -21.46 -3.86 -7.28
N PHE A 69 -20.57 -4.74 -6.81
CA PHE A 69 -19.36 -4.33 -6.09
C PHE A 69 -18.51 -3.33 -6.88
N MET A 70 -18.31 -3.56 -8.18
CA MET A 70 -17.52 -2.65 -9.02
C MET A 70 -18.17 -1.26 -9.16
N LYS A 71 -19.50 -1.19 -9.27
CA LYS A 71 -20.23 0.09 -9.32
C LYS A 71 -20.09 0.86 -8.00
N ASP A 72 -20.25 0.16 -6.89
CA ASP A 72 -20.12 0.74 -5.55
C ASP A 72 -18.68 1.15 -5.26
N LEU A 73 -17.68 0.37 -5.71
CA LEU A 73 -16.27 0.70 -5.59
C LEU A 73 -15.91 1.97 -6.35
N MET A 74 -16.40 2.13 -7.58
CA MET A 74 -16.19 3.35 -8.36
C MET A 74 -16.79 4.57 -7.65
N GLN A 75 -18.00 4.45 -7.10
CA GLN A 75 -18.61 5.53 -6.34
C GLN A 75 -17.86 5.82 -5.04
N TRP A 76 -17.40 4.80 -4.33
CA TRP A 76 -16.63 4.93 -3.09
C TRP A 76 -15.30 5.68 -3.30
N TYR A 77 -14.60 5.38 -4.41
CA TYR A 77 -13.39 6.11 -4.80
C TYR A 77 -13.67 7.50 -5.32
N LYS A 78 -14.82 7.73 -5.98
CA LYS A 78 -15.26 9.07 -6.37
C LYS A 78 -15.48 9.96 -5.15
N ASP A 79 -15.97 9.39 -4.06
CA ASP A 79 -16.15 10.05 -2.77
C ASP A 79 -14.84 10.14 -1.93
N GLN A 80 -13.69 9.78 -2.52
CA GLN A 80 -12.36 9.75 -1.89
C GLN A 80 -12.26 8.85 -0.64
N LYS A 81 -13.13 7.84 -0.54
CA LYS A 81 -13.13 6.91 0.59
C LYS A 81 -12.20 5.73 0.31
N LYS A 82 -11.65 5.13 1.37
CA LYS A 82 -10.70 4.02 1.28
C LYS A 82 -11.44 2.68 1.30
N LEU A 83 -11.04 1.76 0.42
CA LEU A 83 -11.50 0.38 0.44
C LEU A 83 -10.90 -0.34 1.65
N HIS A 84 -11.66 -1.23 2.30
CA HIS A 84 -11.16 -2.02 3.41
C HIS A 84 -10.00 -2.93 2.96
N ARG A 85 -8.99 -3.13 3.82
CA ARG A 85 -7.79 -3.92 3.50
C ARG A 85 -8.12 -5.35 3.08
N LYS A 86 -9.05 -6.00 3.80
CA LYS A 86 -9.56 -7.35 3.45
C LYS A 86 -10.06 -7.42 2.00
N CYS A 87 -10.93 -6.49 1.60
CA CYS A 87 -11.45 -6.43 0.24
C CYS A 87 -10.35 -6.18 -0.78
N ALA A 88 -9.36 -5.32 -0.46
CA ALA A 88 -8.24 -5.03 -1.36
C ALA A 88 -7.33 -6.25 -1.59
N TYR A 89 -7.10 -7.08 -0.58
CA TYR A 89 -6.30 -8.31 -0.71
C TYR A 89 -7.02 -9.43 -1.47
N GLN A 90 -8.35 -9.43 -1.47
CA GLN A 90 -9.16 -10.42 -2.18
C GLN A 90 -9.39 -10.06 -3.66
N VAL A 91 -9.23 -8.79 -4.04
CA VAL A 91 -9.30 -8.38 -5.45
C VAL A 91 -8.03 -8.85 -6.17
N PRO A 92 -8.14 -9.61 -7.27
CA PRO A 92 -6.97 -10.03 -8.04
C PRO A 92 -6.23 -8.80 -8.60
N PRO A 93 -4.88 -8.84 -8.68
CA PRO A 93 -4.10 -7.73 -9.20
C PRO A 93 -4.58 -7.41 -10.63
N THR A 94 -5.10 -6.20 -10.81
CA THR A 94 -5.44 -5.72 -12.16
C THR A 94 -4.13 -5.55 -12.93
N PRO A 95 -4.06 -6.07 -14.17
CA PRO A 95 -2.85 -5.90 -14.97
C PRO A 95 -2.56 -4.41 -15.16
N PRO A 96 -1.30 -3.97 -15.01
CA PRO A 96 -0.94 -2.60 -15.29
C PRO A 96 -1.22 -2.29 -16.77
N ARG A 97 -1.81 -1.11 -17.03
CA ARG A 97 -1.96 -0.57 -18.38
C ARG A 97 -0.62 -0.16 -18.97
#